data_AF-A0AAD0SK57-F1
#
_entry.id   AF-A0AAD0SK57-F1
#
_cell.length_a   1.000
_cell.length_b   1.000
_cell.length_c   1.000
_cell.angle_alpha   90.00
_cell.angle_beta   90.00
_cell.angle_gamma   90.00
#
_symmetry.space_group_name_H-M   'P 1'
#
loop_
_entity.id
_entity.type
_entity.pdbx_description
1 polymer ?
#
loop_
_entity_poly.entity_id
_entity_poly.type
_entity_poly.pdbx_seq_one_letter_code
_entity_poly.pdbx_strand_id
1 'polypeptide(L)'
;MSKFKDWFTEDEDDIFFGSPKSKFFDILEQTHRDLVEDEIDKVFEKLAILELIVSKDKDEDFDINSYINEFKLDNLSEVNSAKKGLYMEVSGDIISRLDS
;
A
#
# COMPACT_ATOMS: atom_id res chain seq x y z
N MET A 1 21.44 11.01 3.68
CA MET A 1 20.32 11.84 3.20
C MET A 1 20.19 11.95 1.67
N SER A 2 21.25 11.80 0.84
CA SER A 2 21.07 11.83 -0.64
C SER A 2 20.55 10.51 -1.25
N LYS A 3 20.90 9.36 -0.66
CA LYS A 3 20.58 8.03 -1.23
C LYS A 3 19.10 7.68 -1.28
N PHE A 4 18.29 8.21 -0.38
CA PHE A 4 16.84 7.94 -0.36
C PHE A 4 16.07 8.86 -1.29
N LYS A 5 16.58 10.06 -1.58
CA LYS A 5 15.92 10.96 -2.54
C LYS A 5 16.00 10.40 -3.95
N ASP A 6 17.17 9.86 -4.34
CA ASP A 6 17.36 9.17 -5.61
C ASP A 6 16.55 7.86 -5.69
N TRP A 7 16.21 7.21 -4.57
CA TRP A 7 15.38 5.99 -4.51
C TRP A 7 13.92 6.21 -4.93
N PHE A 8 13.40 7.42 -4.74
CA PHE A 8 12.02 7.80 -5.09
C PHE A 8 11.91 8.53 -6.43
N THR A 9 13.03 8.87 -7.09
CA THR A 9 13.02 9.72 -8.30
C THR A 9 13.54 9.07 -9.59
N GLU A 10 13.74 7.76 -9.67
CA GLU A 10 14.10 7.12 -10.94
C GLU A 10 12.86 6.64 -11.71
N ASP A 11 12.53 7.47 -12.70
CA ASP A 11 11.82 7.28 -13.98
C ASP A 11 10.87 6.07 -14.13
N GLU A 12 9.65 6.39 -14.57
CA GLU A 12 8.59 5.46 -14.98
C GLU A 12 8.98 4.49 -16.11
N ASP A 13 10.21 4.55 -16.62
CA ASP A 13 10.73 3.74 -17.72
C ASP A 13 11.74 2.65 -17.28
N ASP A 14 11.96 2.45 -15.98
CA ASP A 14 12.92 1.45 -15.49
C ASP A 14 12.28 0.08 -15.23
N ILE A 15 12.01 -0.65 -16.32
CA ILE A 15 11.56 -2.05 -16.35
C ILE A 15 12.55 -3.02 -15.64
N PHE A 16 13.76 -2.57 -15.29
CA PHE A 16 14.83 -3.43 -14.76
C PHE A 16 15.22 -3.24 -13.28
N PHE A 17 14.52 -2.40 -12.50
CA PHE A 17 14.78 -2.28 -11.04
C PHE A 17 13.65 -2.80 -10.12
N GLY A 18 12.70 -3.56 -10.67
CA GLY A 18 11.63 -4.24 -9.91
C GLY A 18 10.43 -3.35 -9.61
N SER A 19 9.23 -3.93 -9.65
CA SER A 19 7.98 -3.19 -9.39
C SER A 19 7.92 -2.68 -7.94
N PRO A 20 7.18 -1.59 -7.64
CA PRO A 20 6.97 -1.11 -6.26
C PRO A 20 6.52 -2.21 -5.29
N LYS A 21 5.73 -3.17 -5.80
CA LYS A 21 5.34 -4.37 -5.06
C LYS A 21 6.55 -5.25 -4.68
N SER A 22 7.44 -5.53 -5.63
CA SER A 22 8.64 -6.34 -5.38
C SER A 22 9.49 -5.70 -4.29
N LYS A 23 9.79 -4.41 -4.45
CA LYS A 23 10.61 -3.65 -3.49
C LYS A 23 9.99 -3.64 -2.08
N PHE A 24 8.67 -3.51 -1.99
CA PHE A 24 7.97 -3.60 -0.71
C PHE A 24 8.20 -4.95 -0.02
N PHE A 25 8.03 -6.07 -0.73
CA PHE A 25 8.28 -7.40 -0.15
C PHE A 25 9.76 -7.61 0.21
N ASP A 26 10.68 -7.09 -0.60
CA ASP A 26 12.12 -7.15 -0.29
C ASP A 26 12.43 -6.40 1.02
N ILE A 27 11.80 -5.25 1.26
CA ILE A 27 11.95 -4.47 2.50
C ILE A 27 11.34 -5.24 3.68
N LEU A 28 10.16 -5.85 3.51
CA LEU A 28 9.52 -6.65 4.56
C LEU A 28 10.41 -7.82 5.01
N GLU A 29 11.06 -8.50 4.06
CA GLU A 29 11.94 -9.63 4.35
C GLU A 29 13.24 -9.23 5.06
N GLN A 30 13.74 -8.02 4.79
CA GLN A 30 15.00 -7.52 5.35
C GLN A 30 14.83 -6.78 6.69
N THR A 31 13.60 -6.39 7.03
CA THR A 31 13.29 -5.59 8.23
C THR A 31 13.01 -6.47 9.45
N HIS A 32 13.26 -5.94 10.64
CA HIS A 32 12.87 -6.59 11.89
C HIS A 32 11.36 -6.83 11.96
N ARG A 33 10.98 -8.06 12.33
CA ARG A 33 9.58 -8.50 12.35
C ARG A 33 8.67 -7.60 13.18
N ASP A 34 9.11 -7.13 14.33
CA ASP A 34 8.32 -6.27 15.22
C ASP A 34 7.93 -4.93 14.52
N LEU A 35 8.86 -4.33 13.77
CA LEU A 35 8.60 -3.11 13.01
C LEU A 35 7.65 -3.36 11.84
N VAL A 36 7.80 -4.51 11.19
CA VAL A 36 6.89 -4.93 10.11
C VAL A 36 5.48 -5.14 10.65
N GLU A 37 5.33 -5.86 11.77
CA GLU A 37 4.04 -6.13 12.40
C GLU A 37 3.32 -4.82 12.74
N ASP A 38 4.01 -3.85 13.34
CA ASP A 38 3.45 -2.53 13.65
C ASP A 38 2.97 -1.76 12.40
N GLU A 39 3.78 -1.71 11.33
CA GLU A 39 3.40 -0.96 10.12
C GLU A 39 2.28 -1.65 9.36
N ILE A 40 2.26 -2.99 9.35
CA ILE A 40 1.18 -3.77 8.74
C ILE A 40 -0.12 -3.61 9.52
N ASP A 41 -0.07 -3.56 10.86
CA ASP A 41 -1.26 -3.33 11.69
C ASP A 41 -1.97 -2.01 11.35
N LYS A 42 -1.20 -0.93 11.12
CA LYS A 42 -1.76 0.36 10.66
C LYS A 42 -2.45 0.26 9.30
N VAL A 43 -1.93 -0.57 8.39
CA VAL A 43 -2.56 -0.82 7.08
C VAL A 43 -3.91 -1.51 7.27
N PHE A 44 -3.99 -2.50 8.17
CA PHE A 44 -5.24 -3.16 8.52
C PHE A 44 -6.22 -2.23 9.23
N GLU A 45 -5.76 -1.37 10.13
CA GLU A 45 -6.59 -0.35 10.78
C GLU A 45 -7.20 0.60 9.75
N LYS A 46 -6.38 1.12 8.81
CA LYS A 46 -6.85 1.97 7.71
C LYS A 46 -7.88 1.25 6.84
N LEU A 47 -7.68 -0.04 6.54
CA LEU A 47 -8.65 -0.85 5.78
C LEU A 47 -9.98 -1.00 6.54
N ALA A 48 -9.93 -1.34 7.83
CA ALA A 48 -11.12 -1.48 8.67
C ALA A 48 -11.93 -0.17 8.76
N ILE A 49 -11.24 0.97 8.90
CA ILE A 49 -11.89 2.29 8.90
C ILE A 49 -12.56 2.57 7.55
N LEU A 50 -11.90 2.26 6.43
CA LEU A 50 -12.49 2.46 5.10
C LEU A 50 -13.71 1.57 4.88
N GLU A 51 -13.67 0.31 5.30
CA GLU A 51 -14.83 -0.58 5.23
C GLU A 51 -16.01 -0.08 6.07
N LEU A 52 -15.73 0.43 7.28
CA LEU A 52 -16.74 1.06 8.13
C LEU A 52 -17.31 2.33 7.50
N ILE A 53 -16.50 3.15 6.84
CA ILE A 53 -16.96 4.35 6.14
C ILE A 53 -17.88 3.99 4.96
N VAL A 54 -17.50 2.98 4.17
CA VAL A 54 -18.27 2.55 3.00
C VAL A 54 -19.61 1.92 3.42
N SER A 55 -19.63 1.21 4.55
CA SER A 55 -20.83 0.57 5.09
C SER A 55 -21.70 1.48 5.96
N LYS A 56 -21.22 2.67 6.35
CA LYS A 56 -21.82 3.53 7.39
C LYS A 56 -23.29 3.90 7.19
N ASP A 57 -23.78 3.88 5.96
CA ASP A 57 -25.16 4.28 5.62
C ASP A 57 -25.79 3.27 4.63
N LYS A 58 -25.39 2.00 4.75
CA LYS A 58 -25.85 0.91 3.89
C LYS A 58 -26.77 -0.04 4.65
N ASP A 59 -27.67 -0.68 3.92
CA ASP A 59 -28.57 -1.68 4.49
C ASP A 59 -27.81 -2.93 4.97
N GLU A 60 -28.42 -3.72 5.87
CA GLU A 60 -27.83 -4.95 6.42
C GLU A 60 -27.44 -5.97 5.33
N ASP A 61 -28.08 -5.91 4.17
CA ASP A 61 -27.80 -6.77 3.01
C ASP A 61 -26.65 -6.25 2.11
N PHE A 62 -25.97 -5.16 2.49
CA PHE A 62 -24.90 -4.59 1.68
C PHE A 62 -23.64 -5.46 1.70
N ASP A 63 -23.36 -6.08 0.55
CA ASP A 63 -22.12 -6.80 0.33
C ASP A 63 -21.00 -5.87 -0.16
N ILE A 64 -20.16 -5.45 0.77
CA ILE A 64 -18.99 -4.63 0.51
C ILE A 64 -18.00 -5.29 -0.47
N ASN A 65 -17.88 -6.61 -0.47
CA ASN A 65 -16.93 -7.32 -1.34
C ASN A 65 -17.38 -7.26 -2.81
N SER A 66 -18.68 -7.42 -3.04
CA SER A 66 -19.27 -7.24 -4.38
C SER A 66 -19.07 -5.81 -4.87
N TYR A 67 -19.35 -4.81 -4.03
CA TYR A 67 -19.14 -3.39 -4.36
C TYR A 67 -17.67 -3.06 -4.70
N ILE A 68 -16.72 -3.53 -3.89
CA ILE A 68 -15.28 -3.34 -4.14
C ILE A 68 -14.86 -3.99 -5.46
N ASN A 69 -15.39 -5.17 -5.78
CA ASN A 69 -15.05 -5.87 -7.01
C ASN A 69 -15.58 -5.14 -8.25
N GLU A 70 -16.83 -4.66 -8.23
CA GLU A 70 -17.39 -3.83 -9.30
C GLU A 70 -16.58 -2.56 -9.49
N PHE A 71 -16.32 -1.82 -8.40
CA PHE A 71 -15.50 -0.60 -8.45
C PHE A 71 -14.11 -0.86 -9.05
N LYS A 72 -13.47 -1.99 -8.69
CA LYS A 72 -12.16 -2.38 -9.23
C LYS A 72 -12.21 -2.65 -10.73
N LEU A 73 -13.27 -3.29 -11.23
CA LEU A 73 -13.41 -3.58 -12.66
C LEU A 73 -13.57 -2.28 -13.46
N ASP A 74 -14.36 -1.34 -12.94
CA ASP A 74 -14.62 -0.07 -13.59
C ASP A 74 -13.40 0.88 -13.55
N ASN A 75 -12.55 0.75 -12.53
CA ASN A 75 -11.43 1.67 -12.26
C ASN A 75 -10.07 0.97 -12.24
N LEU A 76 -9.89 -0.08 -13.05
CA LEU A 76 -8.72 -0.98 -12.97
C LEU A 76 -7.36 -0.25 -13.06
N SER A 77 -7.26 0.75 -13.92
CA SER A 77 -6.02 1.55 -14.09
C SER A 77 -5.71 2.37 -12.83
N GLU A 78 -6.71 3.07 -12.32
CA GLU A 78 -6.61 3.95 -11.15
C GLU A 78 -6.32 3.13 -9.89
N VAL A 79 -6.99 1.99 -9.72
CA VAL A 79 -6.72 1.06 -8.62
C VAL A 79 -5.28 0.53 -8.68
N ASN A 80 -4.77 0.20 -9.87
CA ASN A 80 -3.39 -0.24 -10.00
C ASN A 80 -2.38 0.86 -9.69
N SER A 81 -2.66 2.11 -10.09
CA SER A 81 -1.83 3.27 -9.75
C SER A 81 -1.85 3.55 -8.24
N ALA A 82 -3.04 3.63 -7.64
CA ALA A 82 -3.21 3.80 -6.20
C ALA A 82 -2.50 2.69 -5.41
N LYS A 83 -2.61 1.44 -5.85
CA LYS A 83 -1.91 0.30 -5.24
C LYS A 83 -0.39 0.45 -5.29
N LYS A 84 0.18 0.94 -6.40
CA LYS A 84 1.62 1.24 -6.48
C LYS A 84 2.01 2.34 -5.48
N GLY A 85 1.21 3.40 -5.37
CA GLY A 85 1.41 4.48 -4.40
C GLY A 85 1.40 3.98 -2.95
N LEU A 86 0.43 3.13 -2.60
CA LEU A 86 0.35 2.52 -1.27
C LEU A 86 1.58 1.65 -0.94
N TYR A 87 2.09 0.86 -1.90
CA TYR A 87 3.32 0.12 -1.68
C TYR A 87 4.52 1.04 -1.39
N MET A 88 4.60 2.20 -2.06
CA MET A 88 5.66 3.17 -1.82
C MET A 88 5.52 3.89 -0.48
N GLU A 89 4.30 4.28 -0.11
CA GLU A 89 3.96 4.91 1.18
C GLU A 89 4.42 4.03 2.34
N VAL A 90 3.93 2.78 2.39
CA VAL A 90 4.26 1.85 3.47
C VAL A 90 5.75 1.49 3.48
N SER A 91 6.37 1.33 2.30
CA SER A 91 7.82 1.12 2.22
C SER A 91 8.60 2.31 2.82
N GLY A 92 8.16 3.54 2.54
CA GLY A 92 8.76 4.76 3.07
C GLY A 92 8.61 4.85 4.59
N ASP A 93 7.45 4.47 5.14
CA ASP A 93 7.20 4.47 6.58
C ASP A 93 8.10 3.46 7.30
N ILE A 94 8.23 2.25 6.75
CA ILE A 94 9.13 1.21 7.29
C ILE A 94 10.59 1.69 7.27
N ILE A 95 11.05 2.22 6.13
CA ILE A 95 12.42 2.73 5.99
C ILE A 95 12.68 3.89 6.97
N SER A 96 11.73 4.81 7.12
CA SER A 96 11.88 5.95 8.03
C SER A 96 12.02 5.52 9.48
N ARG A 97 11.37 4.42 9.88
CA ARG A 97 11.55 3.81 11.20
C ARG A 97 12.89 3.09 11.38
N LEU A 98 13.49 2.56 10.31
CA LEU A 98 14.82 1.94 10.36
C LEU A 98 15.94 2.95 10.56
N ASP A 99 15.78 4.16 10.03
CA ASP A 99 16.76 5.26 10.13
C ASP A 99 16.65 6.07 11.45
N SER A 100 15.62 5.82 12.28
CA SER A 100 15.34 6.52 13.54
C SER A 100 15.84 5.75 14.77
#